data_AF-A0A9P9NTD2-F1
#
_entry.id   AF-A0A9P9NTD2-F1
#
_cell.length_a   1.000
_cell.length_b   1.000
_cell.length_c   1.000
_cell.angle_alpha   90.00
_cell.angle_beta   90.00
_cell.angle_gamma   90.00
#
_symmetry.space_group_name_H-M   'P 1'
#
loop_
_entity.id
_entity.type
_entity.pdbx_description
1 polymer ?
#
loop_
_entity_poly.entity_id
_entity_poly.type
_entity_poly.pdbx_seq_one_letter_code
_entity_poly.pdbx_strand_id
1 'polypeptide(L)'
;VWQWEGAFGVLQKCSQHDQRAPQYVDPKSVDYTLLQHWLHFCKNHSKITCNSHGMQSTPGFKVIDCRTKCVVEIPQHECHYVALSYVWSSQALSAYRNGGYLKSVEDFFEACLALGLNYLWVDVYCINQQNAAEKRTQINMMDCIHSQAQLNIIAAVGKDPSFRLSGIGSTPRN
;
A
#
# COMPACT_ATOMS: atom_id res chain seq x y z
N VAL A 1 23.25 -0.88 27.68
CA VAL A 1 21.81 -0.54 27.62
C VAL A 1 21.69 0.58 26.60
N TRP A 2 21.26 0.28 25.38
CA TRP A 2 21.15 1.27 24.31
C TRP A 2 19.66 1.53 24.07
N GLN A 3 19.16 2.66 24.57
CA GLN A 3 17.88 3.23 24.15
C GLN A 3 18.09 3.87 22.76
N TRP A 4 17.26 3.48 21.81
CA TRP A 4 17.25 4.03 20.46
C TRP A 4 16.00 4.90 20.29
N GLU A 5 16.19 6.22 20.27
CA GLU A 5 15.25 7.18 19.69
C GLU A 5 15.94 7.81 18.49
N GLY A 6 15.57 7.41 17.27
CA GLY A 6 16.18 7.94 16.06
C GLY A 6 15.28 7.76 14.87
N ALA A 7 14.61 8.84 14.46
CA ALA A 7 14.01 8.96 13.13
C ALA A 7 15.13 9.26 12.13
N PHE A 8 15.24 8.46 11.07
CA PHE A 8 16.15 8.72 9.95
C PHE A 8 15.52 9.73 8.99
N GLY A 9 16.23 10.83 8.69
CA GLY A 9 15.90 11.77 7.63
C GLY A 9 16.94 12.88 7.50
N VAL A 10 17.42 13.14 6.28
CA VAL A 10 18.28 14.30 5.99
C VAL A 10 17.39 15.52 5.90
N LEU A 11 17.36 16.35 6.94
CA LEU A 11 16.63 17.62 6.93
C LEU A 11 17.45 18.67 6.17
N GLN A 12 17.07 18.96 4.93
CA GLN A 12 17.53 20.18 4.28
C GLN A 12 16.79 21.37 4.90
N LYS A 13 17.52 22.29 5.53
CA LYS A 13 16.98 23.62 5.91
C LYS A 13 16.64 24.37 4.62
N CYS A 14 15.44 24.17 4.10
CA CYS A 14 14.87 25.04 3.08
C CYS A 14 13.66 25.77 3.64
N SER A 15 13.58 27.03 3.25
CA SER A 15 12.63 28.07 3.64
C SER A 15 11.21 27.56 3.91
N GLN A 16 10.61 28.13 4.96
CA GLN A 16 9.22 27.96 5.37
C GLN A 16 8.28 27.81 4.16
N HIS A 17 7.46 26.75 4.16
CA HIS A 17 6.42 26.40 3.17
C HIS A 17 6.76 25.48 1.99
N ASP A 18 7.85 24.71 2.01
CA ASP A 18 7.95 23.59 1.06
C ASP A 18 7.32 22.29 1.63
N GLN A 19 6.05 22.04 1.29
CA GLN A 19 5.37 20.78 1.63
C GLN A 19 6.04 19.54 1.02
N ARG A 20 7.05 19.69 0.15
CA ARG A 20 7.80 18.59 -0.49
C ARG A 20 9.05 18.18 0.29
N ALA A 21 9.46 18.95 1.30
CA ALA A 21 10.61 18.61 2.14
C ALA A 21 10.27 17.41 3.06
N PRO A 22 11.29 16.66 3.54
CA PRO A 22 11.09 15.64 4.56
C PRO A 22 10.33 16.23 5.75
N GLN A 23 9.16 15.66 6.05
CA GLN A 23 8.31 16.11 7.14
C GLN A 23 8.59 15.31 8.41
N TYR A 24 8.44 15.96 9.55
CA TYR A 24 8.33 15.25 10.82
C TYR A 24 7.05 14.43 10.79
N VAL A 25 7.18 13.11 10.84
CA VAL A 25 6.04 12.20 10.88
C VAL A 25 5.54 12.16 12.32
N ASP A 26 4.32 12.64 12.56
CA ASP A 26 3.67 12.41 13.85
C ASP A 26 3.49 10.90 14.05
N PRO A 27 4.08 10.32 15.10
CA PRO A 27 3.96 8.88 15.34
C PRO A 27 2.54 8.43 15.68
N LYS A 28 1.62 9.35 16.01
CA LYS A 28 0.26 9.05 16.48
C LYS A 28 -0.82 9.23 15.43
N SER A 29 -0.55 9.95 14.34
CA SER A 29 -1.56 10.21 13.31
C SER A 29 -0.96 10.35 11.92
N VAL A 30 -1.69 9.85 10.92
CA VAL A 30 -1.35 10.06 9.51
C VAL A 30 -1.99 11.35 9.00
N ASP A 31 -1.17 12.26 8.46
CA ASP A 31 -1.67 13.44 7.75
C ASP A 31 -2.03 13.07 6.31
N TYR A 32 -3.30 12.68 6.10
CA TYR A 32 -3.82 12.36 4.77
C TYR A 32 -3.85 13.55 3.82
N THR A 33 -3.92 14.80 4.33
CA THR A 33 -3.96 16.01 3.49
C THR A 33 -2.61 16.22 2.81
N LEU A 34 -1.52 16.08 3.57
CA LEU A 34 -0.17 16.11 3.02
C LEU A 34 0.06 15.02 1.97
N LEU A 35 -0.36 13.78 2.26
CA LEU A 35 -0.22 12.66 1.32
C LEU A 35 -1.02 12.89 0.03
N GLN A 36 -2.23 13.45 0.13
CA GLN A 36 -3.04 13.82 -1.03
C GLN A 36 -2.34 14.90 -1.87
N HIS A 37 -1.70 15.90 -1.26
CA HIS A 37 -0.91 16.90 -1.99
C HIS A 37 0.27 16.27 -2.73
N TRP A 38 0.99 15.34 -2.10
CA TRP A 38 2.09 14.62 -2.76
C TRP A 38 1.59 13.78 -3.94
N LEU A 39 0.48 13.05 -3.76
CA LEU A 39 -0.13 12.27 -4.84
C LEU A 39 -0.60 13.16 -5.99
N HIS A 40 -1.23 14.30 -5.70
CA HIS A 40 -1.67 15.25 -6.71
C HIS A 40 -0.50 15.85 -7.49
N PHE A 41 0.57 16.22 -6.80
CA PHE A 41 1.79 16.71 -7.41
C PHE A 41 2.40 15.66 -8.35
N CYS A 42 2.56 14.42 -7.89
CA CYS A 42 3.09 13.32 -8.71
C CYS A 42 2.25 13.10 -9.97
N LYS A 43 0.92 13.15 -9.87
CA LYS A 43 0.01 13.03 -11.03
C LYS A 43 0.22 14.15 -12.05
N ASN A 44 0.38 15.40 -11.59
CA ASN A 44 0.50 16.57 -12.47
C ASN A 44 1.91 16.79 -13.06
N HIS A 45 2.95 16.27 -12.40
CA HIS A 45 4.35 16.39 -12.84
C HIS A 45 4.90 15.13 -13.55
N SER A 46 4.03 14.13 -13.80
CA SER A 46 4.32 12.81 -14.37
C SER A 46 4.96 12.79 -15.77
N LYS A 47 5.12 13.94 -16.45
CA LYS A 47 5.78 14.01 -17.77
C LYS A 47 7.30 13.74 -17.75
N ILE A 48 7.95 13.66 -16.59
CA ILE A 48 9.44 13.62 -16.53
C ILE A 48 10.00 12.32 -15.90
N THR A 49 9.30 11.61 -15.00
CA THR A 49 9.95 10.50 -14.26
C THR A 49 9.09 9.29 -13.88
N CYS A 50 7.76 9.30 -14.04
CA CYS A 50 6.90 8.26 -13.46
C CYS A 50 6.18 7.34 -14.47
N ASN A 51 6.43 7.46 -15.78
CA ASN A 51 5.77 6.64 -16.79
C ASN A 51 6.74 6.27 -17.93
N SER A 52 7.44 5.13 -17.80
CA SER A 52 8.21 4.57 -18.92
C SER A 52 8.42 3.06 -18.83
N HIS A 53 7.48 2.32 -18.24
CA HIS A 53 7.35 0.90 -18.55
C HIS A 53 6.03 0.72 -19.29
N GLY A 54 6.10 0.19 -20.52
CA GLY A 54 4.92 -0.10 -21.32
C GLY A 54 3.92 -0.88 -20.46
N MET A 55 2.65 -0.47 -20.48
CA MET A 55 1.61 -1.00 -19.63
C MET A 55 1.40 -2.49 -19.92
N GLN A 56 2.07 -3.34 -19.16
CA GLN A 56 1.93 -4.79 -19.26
C GLN A 56 0.73 -5.20 -18.43
N SER A 57 -0.28 -5.79 -19.09
CA SER A 57 -1.46 -6.31 -18.43
C SER A 57 -1.14 -7.66 -17.81
N THR A 58 -1.24 -7.78 -16.49
CA THR A 58 -1.11 -9.06 -15.80
C THR A 58 -2.37 -9.90 -16.03
N PRO A 59 -2.28 -11.15 -16.52
CA PRO A 59 -3.45 -12.02 -16.66
C PRO A 59 -4.11 -12.33 -15.30
N GLY A 60 -5.45 -12.27 -15.24
CA GLY A 60 -6.21 -12.54 -14.01
C GLY A 60 -5.96 -11.52 -12.90
N PHE A 61 -5.66 -10.26 -13.26
CA PHE A 61 -5.40 -9.20 -12.29
C PHE A 61 -6.64 -8.90 -11.43
N LYS A 62 -6.49 -9.10 -10.13
CA LYS A 62 -7.54 -8.85 -9.14
C LYS A 62 -7.11 -7.77 -8.18
N VAL A 63 -8.07 -7.02 -7.67
CA VAL A 63 -7.90 -6.02 -6.62
C VAL A 63 -9.02 -6.17 -5.62
N ILE A 64 -8.82 -5.68 -4.40
CA ILE A 64 -9.87 -5.55 -3.41
C ILE A 64 -10.51 -4.17 -3.58
N ASP A 65 -11.82 -4.11 -3.75
CA ASP A 65 -12.57 -2.86 -3.59
C ASP A 65 -12.70 -2.54 -2.10
N CYS A 66 -12.08 -1.45 -1.67
CA CYS A 66 -12.03 -1.01 -0.27
C CYS A 66 -13.42 -0.68 0.30
N ARG A 67 -14.43 -0.38 -0.55
CA ARG A 67 -15.80 -0.06 -0.12
C ARG A 67 -16.61 -1.31 0.16
N THR A 68 -16.60 -2.24 -0.79
CA THR A 68 -17.37 -3.49 -0.71
C THR A 68 -16.63 -4.60 0.03
N LYS A 69 -15.30 -4.43 0.21
CA LYS A 69 -14.38 -5.46 0.73
C LYS A 69 -14.42 -6.73 -0.09
N CYS A 70 -14.71 -6.64 -1.39
CA CYS A 70 -14.76 -7.77 -2.31
C CYS A 70 -13.54 -7.79 -3.21
N VAL A 71 -13.03 -8.99 -3.49
CA VAL A 71 -12.03 -9.20 -4.54
C VAL A 71 -12.74 -9.14 -5.89
N VAL A 72 -12.30 -8.24 -6.75
CA VAL A 72 -12.85 -7.98 -8.08
C VAL A 72 -11.75 -8.09 -9.13
N GLU A 73 -12.11 -8.60 -10.30
CA GLU A 73 -11.21 -8.64 -11.46
C GLU A 73 -11.46 -7.39 -12.31
N ILE A 74 -10.41 -6.60 -12.51
CA ILE A 74 -10.48 -5.33 -13.25
C ILE A 74 -9.28 -5.27 -14.18
N PRO A 75 -9.42 -4.82 -15.45
CA PRO A 75 -8.27 -4.59 -16.29
C PRO A 75 -7.29 -3.60 -15.64
N GLN A 76 -6.01 -3.99 -15.53
CA GLN A 76 -5.00 -3.25 -14.78
C GLN A 76 -4.83 -1.79 -15.26
N HIS A 77 -5.07 -1.53 -16.56
CA HIS A 77 -4.96 -0.21 -17.18
C HIS A 77 -6.13 0.74 -16.85
N GLU A 78 -7.27 0.22 -16.42
CA GLU A 78 -8.43 1.00 -16.01
C GLU A 78 -8.49 1.19 -14.49
N CYS A 79 -7.58 0.52 -13.76
CA CYS A 79 -7.60 0.44 -12.31
C CYS A 79 -6.55 1.37 -11.68
N HIS A 80 -7.04 2.36 -10.93
CA HIS A 80 -6.20 3.16 -10.04
C HIS A 80 -6.16 2.50 -8.65
N TYR A 81 -5.12 1.69 -8.42
CA TYR A 81 -4.97 0.94 -7.18
C TYR A 81 -3.73 1.33 -6.37
N VAL A 82 -3.80 1.00 -5.08
CA VAL A 82 -2.68 1.00 -4.15
C VAL A 82 -2.13 -0.41 -4.07
N ALA A 83 -0.81 -0.59 -4.08
CA ALA A 83 -0.20 -1.88 -3.80
C ALA A 83 0.35 -1.91 -2.36
N LEU A 84 0.06 -2.99 -1.65
CA LEU A 84 0.55 -3.21 -0.29
C LEU A 84 1.77 -4.15 -0.31
N SER A 85 2.85 -3.72 0.32
CA SER A 85 4.02 -4.57 0.62
C SER A 85 4.09 -4.83 2.12
N TYR A 86 3.98 -6.09 2.52
CA TYR A 86 3.97 -6.51 3.91
C TYR A 86 4.54 -7.93 4.06
N VAL A 87 4.89 -8.31 5.29
CA VAL A 87 5.38 -9.67 5.58
C VAL A 87 4.20 -10.62 5.77
N TRP A 88 4.22 -11.76 5.08
CA TRP A 88 3.18 -12.79 5.23
C TRP A 88 3.33 -13.58 6.53
N SER A 89 2.20 -14.02 7.10
CA SER A 89 2.18 -15.07 8.12
C SER A 89 1.23 -16.19 7.74
N SER A 90 1.34 -17.28 8.48
CA SER A 90 0.35 -18.36 8.49
C SER A 90 -1.07 -17.85 8.75
N GLN A 91 -1.23 -16.77 9.50
CA GLN A 91 -2.53 -16.16 9.79
C GLN A 91 -3.15 -15.52 8.53
N ALA A 92 -2.34 -14.90 7.66
CA ALA A 92 -2.81 -14.33 6.40
C ALA A 92 -3.42 -15.40 5.48
N LEU A 93 -2.73 -16.54 5.36
CA LEU A 93 -3.20 -17.69 4.58
C LEU A 93 -4.46 -18.33 5.20
N SER A 94 -4.55 -18.38 6.53
CA SER A 94 -5.75 -18.84 7.23
C SER A 94 -6.95 -17.93 6.95
N ALA A 95 -6.76 -16.61 7.07
CA ALA A 95 -7.80 -15.62 6.78
C ALA A 95 -8.29 -15.75 5.33
N TYR A 96 -7.38 -15.83 4.36
CA TYR A 96 -7.70 -16.08 2.95
C TYR A 96 -8.57 -17.33 2.76
N ARG A 97 -8.20 -18.46 3.37
CA ARG A 97 -8.95 -19.72 3.27
C ARG A 97 -10.34 -19.64 3.89
N ASN A 98 -10.49 -18.83 4.94
CA ASN A 98 -11.75 -18.61 5.63
C ASN A 98 -12.61 -17.52 4.96
N GLY A 99 -12.16 -16.95 3.83
CA GLY A 99 -12.88 -15.88 3.14
C GLY A 99 -12.90 -14.54 3.88
N GLY A 100 -11.94 -14.30 4.77
CA GLY A 100 -11.83 -13.08 5.57
C GLY A 100 -10.49 -12.36 5.38
N TYR A 101 -10.37 -11.17 5.97
CA TYR A 101 -9.16 -10.35 5.94
C TYR A 101 -8.45 -10.35 7.28
N LEU A 102 -7.12 -10.15 7.26
CA LEU A 102 -6.40 -9.78 8.47
C LEU A 102 -6.85 -8.40 8.93
N LYS A 103 -6.91 -8.19 10.25
CA LYS A 103 -7.24 -6.88 10.84
C LYS A 103 -6.33 -5.76 10.35
N SER A 104 -5.05 -6.07 10.10
CA SER A 104 -4.08 -5.13 9.54
C SER A 104 -4.45 -4.67 8.12
N VAL A 105 -5.06 -5.55 7.31
CA VAL A 105 -5.57 -5.22 5.97
C VAL A 105 -6.81 -4.34 6.05
N GLU A 106 -7.63 -4.51 7.08
CA GLU A 106 -8.79 -3.64 7.28
C GLU A 106 -8.39 -2.18 7.56
N ASP A 107 -7.35 -1.95 8.36
CA ASP A 107 -6.80 -0.61 8.60
C ASP A 107 -6.35 0.03 7.26
N PHE A 108 -5.80 -0.76 6.32
CA PHE A 108 -5.42 -0.25 5.00
C PHE A 108 -6.61 0.14 4.12
N PHE A 109 -7.79 -0.47 4.29
CA PHE A 109 -8.99 -0.04 3.56
C PHE A 109 -9.36 1.39 3.94
N GLU A 110 -9.35 1.69 5.24
CA GLU A 110 -9.63 3.05 5.75
C GLU A 110 -8.60 4.05 5.23
N ALA A 111 -7.31 3.68 5.26
CA ALA A 111 -6.24 4.52 4.73
C ALA A 111 -6.39 4.79 3.22
N CYS A 112 -6.73 3.78 2.42
CA CYS A 112 -6.95 3.95 0.98
C CYS A 112 -8.13 4.88 0.71
N LEU A 113 -9.25 4.69 1.41
CA LEU A 113 -10.44 5.53 1.26
C LEU A 113 -10.16 6.98 1.69
N ALA A 114 -9.39 7.19 2.76
CA ALA A 114 -8.96 8.52 3.19
C ALA A 114 -8.04 9.20 2.17
N LEU A 115 -7.26 8.45 1.40
CA LEU A 115 -6.45 8.94 0.29
C LEU A 115 -7.25 9.15 -1.02
N GLY A 116 -8.54 8.80 -1.04
CA GLY A 116 -9.38 8.88 -2.23
C GLY A 116 -9.15 7.75 -3.24
N LEU A 117 -8.56 6.63 -2.81
CA LEU A 117 -8.25 5.46 -3.63
C LEU A 117 -9.18 4.31 -3.22
N ASN A 118 -9.87 3.72 -4.21
CA ASN A 118 -10.90 2.72 -3.93
C ASN A 118 -10.41 1.28 -4.06
N TYR A 119 -9.25 1.07 -4.67
CA TYR A 119 -8.74 -0.27 -4.97
C TYR A 119 -7.42 -0.53 -4.25
N LEU A 120 -7.32 -1.69 -3.61
CA LEU A 120 -6.14 -2.15 -2.91
C LEU A 120 -5.71 -3.51 -3.47
N TRP A 121 -4.47 -3.61 -3.91
CA TRP A 121 -3.83 -4.86 -4.28
C TRP A 121 -3.03 -5.42 -3.10
N VAL A 122 -3.36 -6.65 -2.72
CA VAL A 122 -2.67 -7.40 -1.67
C VAL A 122 -2.41 -8.81 -2.19
N ASP A 123 -1.14 -9.18 -2.30
CA ASP A 123 -0.68 -10.43 -2.91
C ASP A 123 -1.35 -11.71 -2.37
N VAL A 124 -1.56 -11.86 -1.05
CA VAL A 124 -2.25 -13.04 -0.47
C VAL A 124 -3.68 -13.18 -0.97
N TYR A 125 -4.38 -12.06 -1.18
CA TYR A 125 -5.81 -12.04 -1.51
C TYR A 125 -6.10 -11.89 -3.00
N CYS A 126 -5.23 -11.19 -3.72
CA CYS A 126 -5.39 -10.89 -5.14
C CYS A 126 -4.80 -11.99 -6.02
N ILE A 127 -3.78 -12.71 -5.53
CA ILE A 127 -3.21 -13.87 -6.23
C ILE A 127 -3.94 -15.12 -5.76
N ASN A 128 -4.37 -15.95 -6.72
CA ASN A 128 -4.97 -17.25 -6.42
C ASN A 128 -3.94 -18.20 -5.76
N GLN A 129 -4.01 -18.34 -4.43
CA GLN A 129 -3.06 -19.16 -3.68
C GLN A 129 -3.21 -20.66 -3.92
N GLN A 130 -4.32 -21.11 -4.53
CA GLN A 130 -4.59 -22.52 -4.81
C GLN A 130 -4.07 -22.97 -6.18
N ASN A 131 -3.84 -22.04 -7.10
CA ASN A 131 -3.35 -22.34 -8.45
C ASN A 131 -1.86 -21.99 -8.58
N ALA A 132 -1.00 -23.00 -8.54
CA ALA A 132 0.45 -22.81 -8.58
C ALA A 132 0.96 -22.16 -9.88
N ALA A 133 0.31 -22.45 -11.02
CA ALA A 133 0.72 -21.91 -12.32
C ALA A 133 0.37 -20.40 -12.42
N GLU A 134 -0.87 -20.03 -12.08
CA GLU A 134 -1.32 -18.64 -12.04
C GLU A 134 -0.52 -17.82 -11.03
N LYS A 135 -0.30 -18.37 -9.82
CA LYS A 135 0.54 -17.77 -8.79
C LYS A 135 1.95 -17.50 -9.29
N ARG A 136 2.57 -18.47 -9.99
CA ARG A 136 3.93 -18.30 -10.52
C ARG A 136 3.97 -17.17 -11.54
N THR A 137 3.01 -17.10 -12.45
CA THR A 137 2.91 -16.04 -13.45
C THR A 137 2.78 -14.66 -12.80
N GLN A 138 1.87 -14.51 -11.84
CA GLN A 138 1.65 -13.22 -11.17
C GLN A 138 2.85 -12.80 -10.31
N ILE A 139 3.52 -13.75 -9.63
CA ILE A 139 4.76 -13.45 -8.89
C ILE A 139 5.87 -12.98 -9.84
N ASN A 140 5.99 -13.59 -11.02
CA ASN A 140 6.98 -13.17 -12.01
C ASN A 140 6.70 -11.77 -12.59
N MET A 141 5.47 -11.27 -12.49
CA MET A 141 5.05 -9.94 -12.94
C MET A 141 4.79 -8.98 -11.75
N MET A 142 5.25 -9.32 -10.56
CA MET A 142 5.03 -8.52 -9.35
C MET A 142 5.70 -7.14 -9.46
N ASP A 143 6.83 -7.05 -10.14
CA ASP A 143 7.49 -5.80 -10.50
C ASP A 143 6.58 -4.90 -11.36
N CYS A 144 5.86 -5.48 -12.32
CA CYS A 144 4.90 -4.79 -13.17
C CYS A 144 3.69 -4.29 -12.39
N ILE A 145 3.21 -5.06 -11.40
CA ILE A 145 2.11 -4.65 -10.52
C ILE A 145 2.55 -3.47 -9.64
N HIS A 146 3.66 -3.61 -8.91
CA HIS A 146 4.12 -2.54 -8.00
C HIS A 146 4.51 -1.25 -8.75
N SER A 147 5.07 -1.35 -9.95
CA SER A 147 5.45 -0.17 -10.75
C SER A 147 4.25 0.57 -11.36
N GLN A 148 3.13 -0.11 -11.58
CA GLN A 148 1.91 0.48 -12.15
C GLN A 148 0.92 0.98 -11.08
N ALA A 149 1.16 0.69 -9.79
CA ALA A 149 0.34 1.19 -8.70
C ALA A 149 0.47 2.72 -8.55
N GLN A 150 -0.62 3.41 -8.18
CA GLN A 150 -0.58 4.86 -7.92
C GLN A 150 0.20 5.19 -6.65
N LEU A 151 0.23 4.25 -5.71
CA LEU A 151 0.92 4.35 -4.44
C LEU A 151 1.31 2.95 -3.98
N ASN A 152 2.53 2.82 -3.47
CA ASN A 152 2.97 1.64 -2.74
C ASN A 152 2.98 1.96 -1.25
N ILE A 153 2.21 1.23 -0.46
CA ILE A 153 2.27 1.32 0.99
C ILE A 153 3.12 0.17 1.52
N ILE A 154 4.11 0.49 2.36
CA ILE A 154 5.05 -0.49 2.91
C ILE A 154 4.79 -0.61 4.41
N ALA A 155 4.31 -1.78 4.86
CA ALA A 155 4.12 -2.11 6.25
C ALA A 155 5.45 -2.53 6.89
N ALA A 156 6.28 -1.55 7.26
CA ALA A 156 7.64 -1.78 7.78
C ALA A 156 7.71 -2.17 9.28
N VAL A 157 6.58 -2.10 10.01
CA VAL A 157 6.54 -2.35 11.46
C VAL A 157 5.64 -3.56 11.76
N GLY A 158 6.23 -4.59 12.36
CA GLY A 158 5.53 -5.77 12.84
C GLY A 158 6.37 -7.04 12.67
N LYS A 159 6.80 -7.67 13.77
CA LYS A 159 7.32 -9.04 13.75
C LYS A 159 6.21 -10.08 13.49
N ASP A 160 4.95 -9.67 13.65
CA ASP A 160 3.76 -10.48 13.41
C ASP A 160 2.81 -9.71 12.47
N PRO A 161 2.34 -10.31 11.36
CA PRO A 161 1.38 -9.70 10.43
C PRO A 161 -0.01 -9.43 11.01
N SER A 162 -0.25 -9.89 12.24
CA SER A 162 -1.39 -9.49 13.06
C SER A 162 -1.27 -8.07 13.63
N PHE A 163 -0.11 -7.41 13.49
CA PHE A 163 0.07 -6.05 13.98
C PHE A 163 -0.79 -5.07 13.20
N ARG A 164 -1.64 -4.37 13.94
CA ARG A 164 -2.40 -3.22 13.43
C ARG A 164 -1.45 -2.08 13.10
N LEU A 165 -1.77 -1.32 12.06
CA LEU A 165 -0.99 -0.14 11.72
C LEU A 165 -1.24 0.92 12.76
N SER A 166 -0.23 1.21 13.56
CA SER A 166 -0.35 2.26 14.54
C SER A 166 -0.39 3.63 13.85
N GLY A 167 -1.39 4.45 14.20
CA GLY A 167 -1.63 5.76 13.58
C GLY A 167 -2.68 5.77 12.45
N ILE A 168 -3.24 4.62 12.10
CA ILE A 168 -4.42 4.50 11.23
C ILE A 168 -5.61 4.08 12.10
N GLY A 169 -6.71 4.84 12.04
CA GLY A 169 -7.89 4.63 12.88
C GLY A 169 -7.65 4.85 14.39
N SER A 170 -8.36 4.09 15.23
CA SER A 170 -8.37 4.26 16.70
C SER A 170 -7.18 3.64 17.44
N THR A 171 -6.14 3.19 16.73
CA THR A 171 -5.02 2.44 17.34
C THR A 171 -3.81 3.33 17.62
N PRO A 172 -3.53 3.68 18.89
CA PRO A 172 -2.30 4.40 19.25
C PRO A 172 -1.07 3.50 19.09
N ARG A 173 0.06 4.12 18.70
CA ARG A 173 1.38 3.48 18.69
C ARG A 173 1.93 3.50 20.12
N ASN A 174 2.30 2.34 20.66
CA ASN A 174 3.06 2.24 21.92
C ASN A 174 4.51 2.64 21.70
#